data_AF-A0A3S8XW52-F1
#
_entry.id   AF-A0A3S8XW52-F1
#
_cell.length_a   1.000
_cell.length_b   1.000
_cell.length_c   1.000
_cell.angle_alpha   90.00
_cell.angle_beta   90.00
_cell.angle_gamma   90.00
#
_symmetry.space_group_name_H-M   'P 1'
#
loop_
_entity.id
_entity.type
_entity.pdbx_description
1 polymer ?
#
loop_
_entity_poly.entity_id
_entity_poly.type
_entity_poly.pdbx_seq_one_letter_code
_entity_poly.pdbx_strand_id
1 'polypeptide(L)'
;MSGIGPVEPGEDTRVQEAPPPRPPGRLALIHGRHRRIVLAATATLAVLAGGGYLYASRPPPAPPPPYPSQAIDLVYVAPVTGSPGTAADGFSFTVLLSVRSGPPVTVTRLTQPYDGLSVTSSPAAPFQTKSHSARKIIVTLRVTECEKAPRNPGLPFLDVTLRNARAIEAHSFILGTRYARDLSRTLEVACSNDSR
;
A
#
# COMPACT_ATOMS: atom_id res chain seq x y z
N MET A 1 -60.39 -3.44 -53.74
CA MET A 1 -59.83 -4.79 -53.58
C MET A 1 -59.83 -5.44 -54.95
N SER A 2 -58.67 -5.68 -55.55
CA SER A 2 -58.55 -6.49 -56.76
C SER A 2 -57.33 -7.39 -56.58
N GLY A 3 -57.58 -8.64 -56.21
CA GLY A 3 -56.57 -9.68 -56.14
C GLY A 3 -56.53 -10.39 -57.48
N ILE A 4 -55.43 -10.25 -58.21
CA ILE A 4 -55.17 -11.05 -59.40
C ILE A 4 -54.81 -12.45 -58.90
N GLY A 5 -55.67 -13.43 -59.20
CA GLY A 5 -55.45 -14.83 -58.87
C GLY A 5 -54.29 -15.43 -59.69
N PRO A 6 -53.71 -16.56 -59.23
CA PRO A 6 -52.59 -17.20 -59.91
C PRO A 6 -52.95 -17.52 -61.37
N VAL A 7 -52.00 -17.25 -62.28
CA VAL A 7 -52.14 -17.56 -63.71
C VAL A 7 -51.98 -19.06 -63.90
N GLU A 8 -53.04 -19.73 -64.36
CA GLU A 8 -53.02 -21.15 -64.71
C GLU A 8 -52.28 -21.38 -66.04
N PRO A 9 -51.38 -22.37 -66.13
CA PRO A 9 -50.69 -22.71 -67.37
C PRO A 9 -51.67 -23.31 -68.40
N GLY A 10 -51.61 -22.84 -69.65
CA GLY A 10 -52.42 -23.36 -70.75
C GLY A 10 -52.04 -24.80 -71.12
N GLU A 11 -52.95 -25.53 -71.78
CA GLU A 11 -52.95 -27.00 -71.95
C GLU A 11 -51.70 -27.64 -72.59
N ASP A 12 -50.73 -26.86 -73.08
CA ASP A 12 -49.45 -27.34 -73.61
C ASP A 12 -48.20 -26.72 -72.94
N THR A 13 -48.37 -25.97 -71.85
CA THR A 13 -47.25 -25.40 -71.09
C THR A 13 -46.85 -26.30 -69.93
N ARG A 14 -45.77 -27.08 -70.10
CA ARG A 14 -45.12 -27.79 -68.99
C ARG A 14 -44.17 -26.86 -68.25
N VAL A 15 -44.41 -26.65 -66.95
CA VAL A 15 -43.44 -26.01 -66.06
C VAL A 15 -42.20 -26.91 -66.02
N GLN A 16 -41.06 -26.37 -66.44
CA GLN A 16 -39.79 -27.08 -66.32
C GLN A 16 -39.38 -27.06 -64.86
N GLU A 17 -39.70 -28.14 -64.15
CA GLU A 17 -39.28 -28.36 -62.78
C GLU A 17 -37.75 -28.27 -62.70
N ALA A 18 -37.24 -27.36 -61.87
CA ALA A 18 -35.81 -27.26 -61.64
C ALA A 18 -35.31 -28.63 -61.14
N PRO A 19 -34.25 -29.20 -61.76
CA PRO A 19 -33.78 -30.52 -61.36
C PRO A 19 -33.46 -30.53 -59.86
N PRO A 20 -33.82 -31.60 -59.14
CA PRO A 20 -33.56 -31.67 -57.71
C PRO A 20 -32.07 -31.45 -57.44
N PRO A 21 -31.71 -30.70 -56.38
CA PRO A 21 -30.31 -30.46 -56.07
C PRO A 21 -29.60 -31.81 -55.95
N ARG A 22 -28.61 -32.02 -56.83
CA ARG A 22 -27.85 -33.28 -56.85
C ARG A 22 -27.25 -33.51 -55.46
N PRO A 23 -27.37 -34.72 -54.89
CA PRO A 23 -26.77 -35.00 -53.60
C PRO A 23 -25.27 -34.71 -53.69
N PRO A 24 -24.68 -34.00 -52.70
CA PRO A 24 -23.28 -33.68 -52.72
C PRO A 24 -22.48 -34.98 -52.85
N GLY A 25 -21.62 -35.06 -53.87
CA GLY A 25 -20.78 -36.23 -54.09
C GLY A 25 -19.97 -36.55 -52.84
N ARG A 26 -19.68 -37.85 -52.61
CA ARG A 26 -18.96 -38.35 -51.43
C ARG A 26 -17.68 -37.55 -51.11
N LEU A 27 -17.00 -37.07 -52.15
CA LEU A 27 -15.81 -36.21 -52.06
C LEU A 27 -16.09 -34.82 -51.46
N ALA A 28 -17.22 -34.18 -51.81
CA ALA A 28 -17.61 -32.87 -51.28
C ALA A 28 -17.91 -32.93 -49.77
N LEU A 29 -18.51 -34.03 -49.31
CA LEU A 29 -18.75 -34.28 -47.89
C LEU A 29 -17.44 -34.50 -47.12
N ILE A 30 -16.50 -35.25 -47.71
CA ILE A 30 -15.16 -35.48 -47.13
C ILE A 30 -14.40 -34.15 -47.04
N HIS A 31 -14.38 -33.35 -48.12
CA HIS A 31 -13.74 -32.03 -48.14
C HIS A 31 -14.34 -31.07 -47.10
N GLY A 32 -15.68 -31.06 -46.94
CA GLY A 32 -16.36 -30.25 -45.93
C GLY A 32 -15.98 -30.64 -44.50
N ARG A 33 -15.85 -31.94 -44.21
CA ARG A 33 -15.38 -32.45 -42.92
C ARG A 33 -13.91 -32.09 -42.66
N HIS A 34 -13.02 -32.30 -43.63
CA HIS A 34 -11.60 -31.93 -43.50
C HIS A 34 -11.43 -30.43 -43.26
N ARG A 35 -12.15 -29.58 -44.00
CA ARG A 35 -12.10 -28.12 -43.81
C ARG A 35 -12.54 -27.72 -42.40
N ARG A 36 -13.62 -28.33 -41.87
CA ARG A 36 -14.06 -28.07 -40.49
C ARG A 36 -13.03 -28.51 -39.45
N ILE A 37 -12.41 -29.67 -39.64
CA ILE A 37 -11.38 -30.19 -38.73
C ILE A 37 -10.15 -29.27 -38.74
N VAL A 38 -9.70 -28.84 -39.91
CA VAL A 38 -8.55 -27.91 -40.04
C VAL A 38 -8.86 -26.55 -39.42
N LEU A 39 -10.05 -25.99 -39.66
CA LEU A 39 -10.47 -24.73 -39.05
C LEU A 39 -10.58 -24.84 -37.53
N ALA A 40 -11.14 -25.94 -37.02
CA ALA A 40 -11.20 -26.18 -35.59
C ALA A 40 -9.79 -26.27 -35.01
N ALA A 41 -8.91 -27.11 -35.57
CA ALA A 41 -7.55 -27.31 -35.08
C ALA A 41 -6.72 -26.01 -35.10
N THR A 42 -6.82 -25.22 -36.18
CA THR A 42 -6.13 -23.93 -36.28
C THR A 42 -6.65 -22.93 -35.26
N ALA A 43 -7.96 -22.88 -35.03
CA ALA A 43 -8.54 -22.04 -33.97
C ALA A 43 -8.06 -22.47 -32.57
N THR A 44 -8.03 -23.77 -32.28
CA THR A 44 -7.52 -24.26 -30.99
C THR A 44 -6.05 -23.91 -30.80
N LEU A 45 -5.23 -24.10 -31.84
CA LEU A 45 -3.81 -23.74 -31.80
C LEU A 45 -3.62 -22.23 -31.61
N ALA A 46 -4.42 -21.39 -32.28
CA ALA A 46 -4.36 -19.94 -32.11
C ALA A 46 -4.74 -19.52 -30.67
N VAL A 47 -5.77 -20.13 -30.09
CA VAL A 47 -6.18 -19.85 -28.70
C VAL A 47 -5.12 -20.34 -27.70
N LEU A 48 -4.55 -21.53 -27.90
CA LEU A 48 -3.50 -22.07 -27.04
C LEU A 48 -2.21 -21.25 -27.15
N ALA A 49 -1.78 -20.90 -28.36
CA ALA A 49 -0.62 -20.07 -28.58
C ALA A 49 -0.83 -18.65 -28.03
N GLY A 50 -1.99 -18.05 -28.27
CA GLY A 50 -2.34 -16.72 -27.74
C GLY A 50 -2.46 -16.72 -26.22
N GLY A 51 -3.16 -17.69 -25.64
CA GLY A 51 -3.30 -17.84 -24.19
C GLY A 51 -1.95 -18.14 -23.51
N GLY A 52 -1.15 -19.02 -24.10
CA GLY A 52 0.20 -19.32 -23.64
C GLY A 52 1.12 -18.09 -23.71
N TYR A 53 1.05 -17.33 -24.81
CA TYR A 53 1.79 -16.09 -24.96
C TYR A 53 1.38 -15.04 -23.92
N LEU A 54 0.07 -14.84 -23.70
CA LEU A 54 -0.43 -13.92 -22.67
C LEU A 54 -0.06 -14.36 -21.25
N TYR A 55 -0.04 -15.67 -20.99
CA TYR A 55 0.37 -16.21 -19.70
C TYR A 55 1.88 -16.04 -19.47
N ALA A 56 2.70 -16.37 -20.48
CA ALA A 56 4.16 -16.25 -20.41
C ALA A 56 4.64 -14.80 -20.39
N SER A 57 3.91 -13.89 -21.02
CA SER A 57 4.22 -12.45 -21.02
C SER A 57 3.58 -11.69 -19.86
N ARG A 58 2.93 -12.38 -18.91
CA ARG A 58 2.32 -11.73 -17.76
C ARG A 58 3.41 -11.06 -16.91
N PRO A 59 3.33 -9.73 -16.67
CA PRO A 59 4.27 -9.07 -15.79
C PRO A 59 4.16 -9.68 -14.38
N PRO A 60 5.28 -9.80 -13.66
CA PRO A 60 5.26 -10.29 -12.28
C PRO A 60 4.38 -9.39 -11.41
N PRO A 61 3.71 -9.94 -10.39
CA PRO A 61 2.94 -9.12 -9.45
C PRO A 61 3.87 -8.12 -8.79
N ALA A 62 3.35 -6.91 -8.54
CA ALA A 62 4.10 -5.88 -7.82
C ALA A 62 4.52 -6.41 -6.44
N PRO A 63 5.74 -6.09 -5.97
CA PRO A 63 6.17 -6.50 -4.65
C PRO A 63 5.24 -5.88 -3.58
N PRO A 64 5.02 -6.58 -2.46
CA PRO A 64 4.23 -6.03 -1.38
C PRO A 64 4.88 -4.75 -0.84
N PRO A 65 4.08 -3.78 -0.36
CA PRO A 65 4.63 -2.57 0.24
C PRO A 65 5.55 -2.91 1.43
N PRO A 66 6.54 -2.08 1.76
CA PRO A 66 7.40 -2.30 2.92
C PRO A 66 6.62 -2.21 4.24
N TYR A 67 7.17 -2.81 5.31
CA TYR A 67 6.67 -2.56 6.66
C TYR A 67 6.86 -1.09 7.05
N PRO A 68 6.02 -0.52 7.94
CA PRO A 68 6.14 0.87 8.34
C PRO A 68 7.54 1.26 8.84
N SER A 69 8.19 0.42 9.67
CA SER A 69 9.54 0.69 10.19
C SER A 69 10.62 0.72 9.11
N GLN A 70 10.45 -0.03 8.02
CA GLN A 70 11.38 -0.08 6.88
C GLN A 70 11.20 1.12 5.93
N ALA A 71 10.01 1.72 5.93
CA ALA A 71 9.62 2.80 5.04
C ALA A 71 10.05 4.19 5.55
N ILE A 72 10.34 4.32 6.85
CA ILE A 72 10.59 5.62 7.49
C ILE A 72 12.00 5.76 8.05
N ASP A 73 12.38 7.01 8.29
CA ASP A 73 13.44 7.41 9.21
C ASP A 73 12.87 8.32 10.29
N LEU A 74 13.38 8.19 11.50
CA LEU A 74 13.10 9.09 12.61
C LEU A 74 14.41 9.62 13.18
N VAL A 75 14.65 10.91 13.02
CA VAL A 75 15.93 11.55 13.38
C VAL A 75 15.71 12.65 14.41
N TYR A 76 16.54 12.67 15.44
CA TYR A 76 16.61 13.77 16.39
C TYR A 76 17.24 15.00 15.75
N VAL A 77 16.56 16.15 15.85
CA VAL A 77 17.04 17.41 15.26
C VAL A 77 17.74 18.26 16.31
N ALA A 78 16.98 18.71 17.31
CA ALA A 78 17.44 19.64 18.32
C ALA A 78 16.46 19.70 19.51
N PRO A 79 16.93 20.10 20.71
CA PRO A 79 16.03 20.45 21.80
C PRO A 79 15.28 21.74 21.44
N VAL A 80 14.06 21.88 21.92
CA VAL A 80 13.25 23.09 21.72
C VAL A 80 13.58 24.06 22.86
N THR A 81 14.39 25.07 22.56
CA THR A 81 14.70 26.16 23.49
C THR A 81 13.67 27.27 23.35
N GLY A 82 12.89 27.56 24.40
CA GLY A 82 12.11 28.80 24.49
C GLY A 82 10.66 28.79 23.98
N SER A 83 9.84 27.80 24.36
CA SER A 83 8.38 28.00 24.33
C SER A 83 7.92 28.67 25.65
N PRO A 84 7.31 29.87 25.63
CA PRO A 84 6.99 30.66 26.84
C PRO A 84 5.96 30.04 27.79
N GLY A 85 5.41 28.85 27.48
CA GLY A 85 4.33 28.23 28.26
C GLY A 85 4.71 27.00 29.10
N THR A 86 5.94 26.48 29.01
CA THR A 86 6.28 25.17 29.60
C THR A 86 7.72 25.05 30.12
N ALA A 87 8.41 26.16 30.37
CA ALA A 87 9.80 26.14 30.84
C ALA A 87 10.01 25.52 32.24
N ALA A 88 8.93 25.19 32.96
CA ALA A 88 9.00 24.61 34.31
C ALA A 88 8.94 23.06 34.36
N ASP A 89 8.30 22.37 33.41
CA ASP A 89 7.81 20.99 33.70
C ASP A 89 8.15 19.91 32.65
N GLY A 90 9.10 20.12 31.73
CA GLY A 90 9.45 19.07 30.77
C GLY A 90 10.52 19.37 29.73
N PHE A 91 11.07 18.30 29.15
CA PHE A 91 12.04 18.30 28.06
C PHE A 91 11.32 18.19 26.71
N SER A 92 11.29 19.28 25.94
CA SER A 92 10.76 19.30 24.57
C SER A 92 11.88 19.23 23.54
N PHE A 93 11.71 18.41 22.50
CA PHE A 93 12.65 18.29 21.40
C PHE A 93 11.95 18.03 20.07
N THR A 94 12.63 18.37 18.98
CA THR A 94 12.13 18.13 17.62
C THR A 94 12.71 16.85 17.05
N VAL A 95 11.84 15.98 16.54
CA VAL A 95 12.20 14.86 15.67
C VAL A 95 11.67 15.10 14.27
N LEU A 96 12.41 14.63 13.28
CA LEU A 96 12.01 14.63 11.89
C LEU A 96 11.65 13.20 11.48
N LEU A 97 10.38 12.98 11.17
CA LEU A 97 9.90 11.72 10.59
C LEU A 97 9.86 11.88 9.07
N SER A 98 10.62 11.05 8.36
CA SER A 98 10.68 11.06 6.89
C SER A 98 10.19 9.73 6.34
N VAL A 99 9.20 9.75 5.45
CA VAL A 99 8.74 8.54 4.73
C VAL A 99 9.55 8.44 3.45
N ARG A 100 10.55 7.56 3.42
CA ARG A 100 11.46 7.39 2.28
C ARG A 100 10.81 6.72 1.08
N SER A 101 9.94 5.74 1.32
CA SER A 101 9.35 4.91 0.27
C SER A 101 8.04 4.28 0.72
N GLY A 102 7.27 3.75 -0.23
CA GLY A 102 6.04 3.00 0.08
C GLY A 102 4.83 3.89 0.39
N PRO A 103 3.76 3.31 0.98
CA PRO A 103 2.51 4.02 1.25
C PRO A 103 2.70 5.08 2.36
N PRO A 104 1.77 6.05 2.47
CA PRO A 104 1.74 6.98 3.60
C PRO A 104 1.74 6.23 4.94
N VAL A 105 2.42 6.81 5.93
CA VAL A 105 2.57 6.23 7.26
C VAL A 105 1.88 7.13 8.28
N THR A 106 1.03 6.53 9.10
CA THR A 106 0.35 7.18 10.21
C THR A 106 1.05 6.81 11.50
N VAL A 107 1.45 7.82 12.27
CA VAL A 107 1.86 7.63 13.65
C VAL A 107 0.61 7.59 14.50
N THR A 108 0.35 6.47 15.16
CA THR A 108 -0.85 6.29 15.98
C THR A 108 -0.60 6.58 17.46
N ARG A 109 0.63 6.33 17.93
CA ARG A 109 1.00 6.53 19.34
C ARG A 109 2.50 6.77 19.46
N LEU A 110 2.89 7.64 20.39
CA LEU A 110 4.27 7.79 20.86
C LEU A 110 4.29 7.50 22.36
N THR A 111 5.24 6.69 22.80
CA THR A 111 5.41 6.30 24.20
C THR A 111 6.88 6.28 24.60
N GLN A 112 7.12 6.44 25.90
CA GLN A 112 8.40 6.16 26.52
C GLN A 112 8.18 5.05 27.56
N PRO A 113 8.97 3.97 27.56
CA PRO A 113 8.80 2.86 28.50
C PRO A 113 9.44 3.13 29.87
N TYR A 114 9.68 4.40 30.22
CA TYR A 114 10.18 4.78 31.53
C TYR A 114 8.98 5.25 32.37
N ASP A 115 8.69 4.56 33.46
CA ASP A 115 7.53 4.84 34.33
C ASP A 115 7.58 6.25 34.95
N GLY A 116 8.79 6.79 35.14
CA GLY A 116 9.00 8.15 35.63
C GLY A 116 8.83 9.26 34.59
N LEU A 117 8.44 8.94 33.35
CA LEU A 117 8.28 9.90 32.25
C LEU A 117 6.93 9.76 31.55
N SER A 118 6.28 10.89 31.29
CA SER A 118 5.12 10.97 30.38
C SER A 118 5.51 11.61 29.06
N VAL A 119 4.88 11.19 27.96
CA VAL A 119 5.18 11.65 26.60
C VAL A 119 3.96 12.32 25.98
N THR A 120 4.18 13.47 25.35
CA THR A 120 3.21 14.13 24.50
C THR A 120 3.86 14.53 23.17
N SER A 121 3.04 14.73 22.14
CA SER A 121 3.52 15.10 20.81
C SER A 121 2.67 16.20 20.18
N SER A 122 3.31 17.03 19.37
CA SER A 122 2.68 18.02 18.51
C SER A 122 3.18 17.81 17.07
N PRO A 123 2.30 17.50 16.10
CA PRO A 123 0.85 17.30 16.25
C PRO A 123 0.51 16.11 17.15
N ALA A 124 -0.65 16.17 17.83
CA ALA A 124 -1.11 15.06 18.65
C ALA A 124 -1.43 13.84 17.78
N ALA A 125 -0.98 12.67 18.21
CA ALA A 125 -1.30 11.41 17.53
C ALA A 125 -2.81 11.08 17.70
N PRO A 126 -3.47 10.50 16.69
CA PRO A 126 -2.89 10.01 15.43
C PRO A 126 -2.69 11.11 14.37
N PHE A 127 -1.57 11.06 13.62
CA PHE A 127 -1.33 11.94 12.47
C PHE A 127 -0.61 11.20 11.34
N GLN A 128 -0.80 11.66 10.10
CA GLN A 128 -0.24 11.03 8.91
C GLN A 128 0.85 11.86 8.23
N THR A 129 1.87 11.16 7.73
CA THR A 129 2.91 11.69 6.86
C THR A 129 2.79 11.05 5.48
N LYS A 130 2.81 11.88 4.44
CA LYS A 130 2.66 11.44 3.05
C LYS A 130 3.90 10.67 2.60
N SER A 131 3.73 9.82 1.60
CA SER A 131 4.86 9.17 0.93
C SER A 131 5.85 10.21 0.38
N HIS A 132 7.15 9.92 0.46
CA HIS A 132 8.24 10.82 0.01
C HIS A 132 8.19 12.22 0.63
N SER A 133 7.72 12.32 1.88
CA SER A 133 7.64 13.58 2.61
C SER A 133 8.19 13.45 4.01
N ALA A 134 8.59 14.58 4.58
CA ALA A 134 9.04 14.68 5.95
C ALA A 134 8.09 15.55 6.78
N ARG A 135 7.92 15.18 8.04
CA ARG A 135 7.12 15.91 9.02
C ARG A 135 7.93 16.14 10.28
N LYS A 136 7.99 17.40 10.72
CA LYS A 136 8.54 17.77 12.02
C LYS A 136 7.52 17.47 13.11
N ILE A 137 7.97 16.84 14.18
CA ILE A 137 7.16 16.49 15.35
C ILE A 137 7.90 17.03 16.57
N ILE A 138 7.20 17.78 17.41
CA ILE A 138 7.72 18.21 18.70
C ILE A 138 7.26 17.16 19.72
N VAL A 139 8.21 16.49 20.35
CA VAL A 139 7.97 15.53 21.43
C VAL A 139 8.30 16.24 22.74
N THR A 140 7.40 16.13 23.73
CA THR A 140 7.61 16.68 25.06
C THR A 140 7.55 15.55 26.08
N LEU A 141 8.66 15.36 26.79
CA LEU A 141 8.78 14.45 27.92
C LEU A 141 8.59 15.25 29.20
N ARG A 142 7.75 14.77 30.11
CA ARG A 142 7.60 15.36 31.45
C ARG A 142 7.98 14.33 32.49
N VAL A 143 8.77 14.76 33.47
CA VAL A 143 9.13 13.91 34.60
C VAL A 143 7.92 13.82 35.51
N THR A 144 7.47 12.60 35.79
CA THR A 144 6.37 12.33 36.72
C THR A 144 6.90 11.85 38.06
N GLU A 145 7.97 11.05 38.07
CA GLU A 145 8.58 10.50 39.28
C GLU A 145 10.10 10.39 39.10
N CYS A 146 10.87 11.18 39.84
CA CYS A 146 12.33 11.20 39.74
C CYS A 146 13.02 9.90 40.20
N GLU A 147 12.42 9.16 41.14
CA GLU A 147 12.96 7.87 41.59
C GLU A 147 12.89 6.80 40.49
N LYS A 148 11.89 6.89 39.61
CA LYS A 148 11.67 5.98 38.47
C LYS A 148 12.22 6.53 37.15
N ALA A 149 12.77 7.74 37.15
CA ALA A 149 13.39 8.32 35.97
C ALA A 149 14.78 7.71 35.74
N PRO A 150 15.17 7.48 34.47
CA PRO A 150 16.49 6.93 34.17
C PRO A 150 17.57 7.98 34.48
N ARG A 151 18.44 7.69 35.46
CA ARG A 151 19.53 8.62 35.87
C ARG A 151 20.62 8.77 34.81
N ASN A 152 20.82 7.76 33.97
CA ASN A 152 21.76 7.81 32.85
C ASN A 152 21.35 6.77 31.78
N PRO A 153 20.36 7.08 30.93
CA PRO A 153 19.98 6.19 29.85
C PRO A 153 21.09 6.21 28.79
N GLY A 154 21.97 5.21 28.79
CA GLY A 154 23.06 5.12 27.80
C GLY A 154 22.57 5.05 26.35
N LEU A 155 21.37 4.50 26.12
CA LEU A 155 20.68 4.42 24.83
C LEU A 155 19.17 4.63 25.01
N PRO A 156 18.71 5.89 25.20
CA PRO A 156 17.29 6.15 25.29
C PRO A 156 16.67 6.01 23.90
N PHE A 157 15.57 5.28 23.85
CA PHE A 157 14.80 5.03 22.65
C PHE A 157 13.40 5.61 22.80
N LEU A 158 12.74 5.87 21.68
CA LEU A 158 11.36 6.37 21.61
C LEU A 158 10.49 5.31 20.93
N ASP A 159 9.44 4.86 21.61
CA ASP A 159 8.52 3.87 21.05
C ASP A 159 7.46 4.58 20.22
N VAL A 160 7.38 4.20 18.95
CA VAL A 160 6.45 4.78 18.00
C VAL A 160 5.60 3.67 17.40
N THR A 161 4.29 3.77 17.57
CA THR A 161 3.35 2.90 16.87
C THR A 161 3.02 3.51 15.51
N LEU A 162 3.37 2.76 14.47
CA LEU A 162 3.23 3.14 13.07
C LEU A 162 2.15 2.29 12.41
N ARG A 163 1.42 2.88 11.47
CA ARG A 163 0.42 2.19 10.65
C ARG A 163 0.56 2.58 9.19
N ASN A 164 0.58 1.60 8.30
CA ASN A 164 0.47 1.81 6.86
C ASN A 164 -0.52 0.79 6.24
N ALA A 165 -0.60 0.73 4.91
CA ALA A 165 -1.47 -0.22 4.21
C ALA A 165 -1.10 -1.71 4.44
N ARG A 166 0.11 -2.01 4.92
CA ARG A 166 0.60 -3.36 5.19
C ARG A 166 0.33 -3.82 6.61
N ALA A 167 0.66 -2.99 7.61
CA ALA A 167 0.66 -3.41 9.01
C ALA A 167 0.53 -2.24 10.00
N ILE A 168 0.23 -2.59 11.25
CA ILE A 168 0.43 -1.75 12.43
C ILE A 168 1.60 -2.36 13.20
N GLU A 169 2.60 -1.54 13.54
CA GLU A 169 3.85 -1.98 14.15
C GLU A 169 4.26 -1.00 15.25
N ALA A 170 4.61 -1.51 16.43
CA ALA A 170 5.30 -0.73 17.45
C ALA A 170 6.80 -0.89 17.25
N HIS A 171 7.51 0.21 17.06
CA HIS A 171 8.95 0.21 16.80
C HIS A 171 9.68 1.19 17.71
N SER A 172 10.79 0.75 18.29
CA SER A 172 11.63 1.51 19.19
C SER A 172 12.77 2.18 18.41
N PHE A 173 12.77 3.51 18.34
CA PHE A 173 13.80 4.27 17.64
C PHE A 173 14.88 4.77 18.59
N ILE A 174 16.13 4.39 18.33
CA ILE A 174 17.30 4.94 19.04
C ILE A 174 17.68 6.26 18.37
N LEU A 175 17.45 7.37 19.07
CA LEU A 175 17.61 8.73 18.51
C LEU A 175 19.06 9.26 18.57
N GLY A 176 20.01 8.42 18.97
CA GLY A 176 21.45 8.69 18.95
C GLY A 176 21.97 9.40 20.20
N THR A 177 23.30 9.60 20.21
CA THR A 177 24.05 10.10 21.39
C THR A 177 23.72 11.54 21.77
N ARG A 178 23.35 12.39 20.80
CA ARG A 178 22.92 13.78 21.05
C ARG A 178 21.66 13.83 21.89
N TYR A 179 20.65 13.05 21.51
CA TYR A 179 19.43 12.90 22.30
C TYR A 179 19.72 12.37 23.70
N ALA A 180 20.54 11.32 23.82
CA ALA A 180 20.88 10.73 25.11
C ALA A 180 21.52 11.74 26.08
N ARG A 181 22.45 12.55 25.56
CA ARG A 181 23.13 13.60 26.34
C ARG A 181 22.17 14.70 26.78
N ASP A 182 21.35 15.19 25.86
CA ASP A 182 20.42 16.29 26.14
C ASP A 182 19.35 15.83 27.15
N LEU A 183 18.81 14.61 26.99
CA LEU A 183 17.87 14.03 27.94
C LEU A 183 18.49 13.86 29.33
N SER A 184 19.69 13.25 29.42
CA SER A 184 20.36 13.02 30.70
C SER A 184 20.59 14.32 31.46
N ARG A 185 21.06 15.37 30.77
CA ARG A 185 21.28 16.69 31.36
C ARG A 185 19.98 17.31 31.88
N THR A 186 18.88 17.19 31.12
CA THR A 186 17.59 17.74 31.56
C THR A 186 17.02 16.96 32.74
N LEU A 187 17.16 15.63 32.77
CA LEU A 187 16.72 14.81 33.91
C LEU A 187 17.52 15.11 35.18
N GLU A 188 18.84 15.28 35.06
CA GLU A 188 19.71 15.66 36.18
C GLU A 188 19.28 16.99 36.79
N VAL A 189 19.02 18.01 35.96
CA VAL A 189 18.55 19.32 36.43
C VAL A 189 17.16 19.23 37.05
N ALA A 190 16.22 18.53 36.40
CA ALA A 190 14.85 18.40 36.89
C ALA A 190 14.81 17.69 38.26
N CYS A 191 15.52 16.58 38.40
CA CYS A 191 15.47 15.76 39.61
C CYS A 191 16.41 16.21 40.73
N SER A 192 17.45 17.00 40.43
CA SER A 192 18.26 17.62 41.49
C SER A 192 17.48 18.73 42.22
N ASN A 193 16.59 19.43 41.53
CA ASN A 193 15.80 20.51 42.11
C ASN A 193 14.65 20.01 43.01
N ASP A 194 14.19 18.78 42.81
CA ASP A 194 13.13 18.13 43.60
C ASP A 194 13.62 17.56 44.94
N SER A 195 14.93 17.56 45.17
CA SER A 195 15.56 17.02 46.39
C SER A 195 15.73 18.04 47.52
N ARG A 196 14.99 19.16 47.50
CA ARG A 196 15.12 20.26 48.47
C ARG A 196 13.88 20.46 49.33
#